data_AF-D5STT4-F1
#
_entry.id   AF-D5STT4-F1
#
_cell.length_a   1.000
_cell.length_b   1.000
_cell.length_c   1.000
_cell.angle_alpha   90.00
_cell.angle_beta   90.00
_cell.angle_gamma   90.00
#
_symmetry.space_group_name_H-M   'P 1'
#
loop_
_entity.id
_entity.type
_entity.pdbx_description
1 polymer ?
#
loop_
_entity_poly.entity_id
_entity_poly.type
_entity_poly.pdbx_seq_one_letter_code
_entity_poly.pdbx_strand_id
1 'polypeptide(L)'
;MPYDFFSQANTTAKDSTANPSQLAAGTSLLLGITVAAVVFLGGWWWSSGSVTPPAQSSTTPLPPVPPVVPISKVELPQEYRVLADVLTHQIVPSPAEWEVVPKPAVLAELHRQLDALRNLSSSDQEIQSMAQRTHTALATFIKHFEEFQALPDPTSTSDLMLDSFVSGFVSGFTGDLELVKGSFERTAASDSRAAAKQRAAIALCHAEQQCVAIQLTLSRIAERFAAPVTAAGDRFKIDIDDPWGAHAPKKWICFHNGGDDLRDCTLQVQLTGQNGPPRSNVHFIKHWPANTWMYSLYQVGFQLPDGSYVDSQTVSSIQSAEVKLWSPEYSTQFRYDYQGAGRDEDVKRFGSALKIQGKYLPFKQGVLWNTQPGAELTLHGVEWLPPGKVTLTFRGNRRKEKAWIWDHSGWPNGEAKTFTTPEGALEFVPQEIDVELSFPDTATVFTERLKVSK
;
A
#
# COMPACT_ATOMS: atom_id res chain seq x y z
N MET A 1 -10.33 -9.04 43.28
CA MET A 1 -11.77 -9.35 43.13
C MET A 1 -12.00 -9.64 41.65
N PRO A 2 -12.38 -10.87 41.30
CA PRO A 2 -12.45 -11.36 39.93
C PRO A 2 -13.89 -11.36 39.42
N TYR A 3 -14.10 -11.29 38.11
CA TYR A 3 -15.29 -11.86 37.49
C TYR A 3 -14.93 -12.49 36.15
N ASP A 4 -15.03 -13.82 36.14
CA ASP A 4 -15.21 -14.69 34.98
C ASP A 4 -16.49 -14.33 34.22
N PHE A 5 -16.53 -14.58 32.91
CA PHE A 5 -17.72 -15.17 32.29
C PHE A 5 -17.36 -15.87 30.97
N PHE A 6 -17.36 -17.21 31.00
CA PHE A 6 -17.76 -18.05 29.88
C PHE A 6 -19.27 -18.30 30.03
N SER A 7 -20.07 -18.08 28.97
CA SER A 7 -21.20 -18.96 28.68
C SER A 7 -21.63 -18.88 27.22
N GLN A 8 -21.86 -20.06 26.66
CA GLN A 8 -22.48 -20.31 25.36
C GLN A 8 -23.94 -19.83 25.32
N ALA A 9 -24.45 -19.47 24.13
CA ALA A 9 -25.78 -19.88 23.66
C ALA A 9 -26.03 -19.52 22.16
N ASN A 10 -26.14 -20.57 21.37
CA ASN A 10 -27.04 -20.83 20.23
C ASN A 10 -27.99 -19.75 19.67
N THR A 11 -27.95 -19.66 18.34
CA THR A 11 -29.05 -19.50 17.35
C THR A 11 -30.27 -18.63 17.67
N THR A 12 -30.46 -17.59 16.84
CA THR A 12 -31.74 -17.37 16.14
C THR A 12 -31.56 -16.48 14.92
N ALA A 13 -31.84 -17.04 13.73
CA ALA A 13 -32.16 -16.28 12.55
C ALA A 13 -33.45 -15.49 12.80
N LYS A 14 -33.43 -14.19 12.49
CA LYS A 14 -34.65 -13.41 12.26
C LYS A 14 -34.39 -12.43 11.12
N ASP A 15 -35.27 -12.54 10.14
CA ASP A 15 -35.46 -11.59 9.04
C ASP A 15 -35.39 -10.14 9.52
N SER A 16 -34.59 -9.34 8.82
CA SER A 16 -34.82 -7.90 8.74
C SER A 16 -34.76 -7.49 7.27
N THR A 17 -35.95 -7.36 6.70
CA THR A 17 -36.22 -6.59 5.48
C THR A 17 -35.83 -5.13 5.72
N ALA A 18 -34.72 -4.69 5.14
CA ALA A 18 -34.32 -3.30 5.13
C ALA A 18 -34.52 -2.69 3.74
N ASN A 19 -35.14 -1.52 3.76
CA ASN A 19 -35.74 -0.74 2.68
C ASN A 19 -34.67 -0.13 1.75
N PRO A 20 -34.76 -0.24 0.41
CA PRO A 20 -33.76 0.31 -0.51
C PRO A 20 -34.07 1.78 -0.82
N SER A 21 -33.70 2.69 0.06
CA SER A 21 -33.77 4.13 -0.23
C SER A 21 -32.94 4.95 0.75
N GLN A 22 -31.61 4.76 0.71
CA GLN A 22 -30.60 5.70 1.20
C GLN A 22 -29.18 5.19 0.83
N LEU A 23 -28.87 5.20 -0.46
CA LEU A 23 -27.52 4.98 -1.00
C LEU A 23 -27.24 6.14 -1.97
N ALA A 24 -26.82 7.27 -1.40
CA ALA A 24 -26.42 8.46 -2.13
C ALA A 24 -25.10 8.98 -1.55
N ALA A 25 -24.03 8.24 -1.81
CA ALA A 25 -22.67 8.73 -1.85
C ALA A 25 -21.99 7.90 -2.96
N GLY A 26 -21.76 8.52 -4.12
CA GLY A 26 -21.17 7.82 -5.26
C GLY A 26 -19.71 7.50 -4.98
N THR A 27 -19.41 6.21 -4.86
CA THR A 27 -18.09 5.64 -4.68
C THR A 27 -17.56 5.08 -6.01
N SER A 28 -16.37 5.54 -6.39
CA SER A 28 -15.61 5.01 -7.53
C SER A 28 -14.86 3.78 -7.13
N LEU A 29 -15.30 2.63 -7.63
CA LEU A 29 -15.01 1.35 -7.01
C LEU A 29 -14.35 0.33 -7.93
N LEU A 30 -14.22 0.60 -9.22
CA LEU A 30 -13.77 -0.39 -10.21
C LEU A 30 -12.34 -0.92 -9.92
N LEU A 31 -11.51 -0.12 -9.23
CA LEU A 31 -10.17 -0.54 -8.75
C LEU A 31 -10.08 -0.75 -7.22
N GLY A 32 -11.14 -0.43 -6.47
CA GLY A 32 -11.32 -0.90 -5.08
C GLY A 32 -11.96 -2.30 -5.01
N ILE A 33 -12.56 -2.75 -6.11
CA ILE A 33 -13.18 -4.06 -6.27
C ILE A 33 -12.15 -5.18 -6.36
N THR A 34 -10.98 -4.91 -6.92
CA THR A 34 -9.82 -5.80 -6.79
C THR A 34 -9.57 -5.98 -5.30
N VAL A 35 -9.45 -4.91 -4.49
CA VAL A 35 -9.27 -4.98 -3.02
C VAL A 35 -10.38 -5.74 -2.27
N ALA A 36 -11.63 -5.68 -2.73
CA ALA A 36 -12.78 -6.37 -2.12
C ALA A 36 -12.81 -7.90 -2.33
N ALA A 37 -12.29 -8.39 -3.47
CA ALA A 37 -12.14 -9.82 -3.73
C ALA A 37 -10.86 -10.43 -3.09
N VAL A 38 -10.04 -9.57 -2.47
CA VAL A 38 -8.60 -9.72 -2.17
C VAL A 38 -8.26 -9.55 -0.69
N VAL A 39 -9.21 -9.11 0.13
CA VAL A 39 -9.01 -8.94 1.56
C VAL A 39 -9.73 -10.08 2.26
N PHE A 40 -9.03 -11.10 2.75
CA PHE A 40 -9.32 -11.82 4.02
C PHE A 40 -8.50 -13.13 4.17
N LEU A 41 -7.17 -13.04 4.27
CA LEU A 41 -6.34 -14.02 4.99
C LEU A 41 -5.12 -13.33 5.59
N GLY A 42 -5.37 -12.52 6.61
CA GLY A 42 -4.33 -11.76 7.32
C GLY A 42 -4.97 -10.86 8.35
N GLY A 43 -5.72 -11.44 9.30
CA GLY A 43 -5.99 -10.71 10.51
C GLY A 43 -4.66 -10.45 11.23
N TRP A 44 -4.50 -9.27 11.81
CA TRP A 44 -4.45 -9.06 13.26
C TRP A 44 -3.96 -7.63 13.55
N TRP A 45 -4.61 -7.02 14.56
CA TRP A 45 -4.22 -5.86 15.37
C TRP A 45 -3.70 -4.55 14.73
N TRP A 46 -4.55 -3.51 14.76
CA TRP A 46 -4.09 -2.12 14.80
C TRP A 46 -4.21 -1.60 16.23
N SER A 47 -3.09 -1.17 16.82
CA SER A 47 -3.11 -0.26 17.96
C SER A 47 -3.26 1.17 17.42
N SER A 48 -4.30 1.86 17.86
CA SER A 48 -4.60 3.26 17.58
C SER A 48 -3.50 4.17 18.14
N GLY A 49 -2.53 4.52 17.29
CA GLY A 49 -1.64 5.65 17.53
C GLY A 49 -2.36 6.94 17.21
N SER A 50 -2.64 7.78 18.21
CA SER A 50 -3.21 9.11 18.03
C SER A 50 -2.23 10.01 17.27
N VAL A 51 -2.60 10.41 16.05
CA VAL A 51 -1.89 11.43 15.28
C VAL A 51 -2.11 12.78 15.96
N THR A 52 -1.03 13.38 16.45
CA THR A 52 -1.06 14.76 16.97
C THR A 52 -0.46 15.68 15.92
N PRO A 53 -1.14 16.74 15.47
CA PRO A 53 -0.62 17.63 14.44
C PRO A 53 0.57 18.46 14.96
N PRO A 54 1.58 18.75 14.12
CA PRO A 54 2.74 19.55 14.51
C PRO A 54 2.36 21.03 14.72
N ALA A 55 3.10 21.68 15.64
CA ALA A 55 2.88 23.05 16.07
C ALA A 55 3.10 24.07 14.93
N GLN A 56 2.14 24.99 14.79
CA GLN A 56 2.16 26.10 13.83
C GLN A 56 3.18 27.16 14.24
N SER A 57 4.09 27.52 13.33
CA SER A 57 4.91 28.73 13.42
C SER A 57 4.18 29.90 12.76
N SER A 58 4.14 31.03 13.47
CA SER A 58 3.45 32.27 13.08
C SER A 58 4.12 32.97 11.90
N THR A 59 3.35 33.34 10.87
CA THR A 59 3.78 34.19 9.75
C THR A 59 3.05 35.53 9.73
N THR A 60 3.83 36.57 9.44
CA THR A 60 3.45 37.99 9.29
C THR A 60 2.60 38.21 8.03
N PRO A 61 1.64 39.18 8.00
CA PRO A 61 0.73 39.33 6.87
C PRO A 61 1.40 39.95 5.64
N LEU A 62 1.17 39.36 4.46
CA LEU A 62 1.52 39.96 3.17
C LEU A 62 0.38 40.87 2.65
N PRO A 63 0.70 41.88 1.82
CA PRO A 63 -0.27 42.87 1.33
C PRO A 63 -1.28 42.29 0.33
N PRO A 64 -2.45 42.94 0.16
CA PRO A 64 -3.57 42.41 -0.62
C PRO A 64 -3.26 42.33 -2.12
N VAL A 65 -3.56 41.16 -2.70
CA VAL A 65 -3.51 40.86 -4.14
C VAL A 65 -4.71 41.53 -4.83
N PRO A 66 -4.53 42.14 -6.02
CA PRO A 66 -5.62 42.78 -6.75
C PRO A 66 -6.67 41.75 -7.26
N PRO A 67 -7.93 42.18 -7.43
CA PRO A 67 -9.04 41.28 -7.76
C PRO A 67 -8.87 40.65 -9.15
N VAL A 68 -8.90 39.31 -9.18
CA VAL A 68 -8.88 38.49 -10.40
C VAL A 68 -10.24 38.59 -11.09
N VAL A 69 -10.23 38.91 -12.38
CA VAL A 69 -11.41 38.92 -13.26
C VAL A 69 -11.98 37.49 -13.33
N PRO A 70 -13.30 37.28 -13.14
CA PRO A 70 -13.88 35.94 -13.15
C PRO A 70 -13.76 35.32 -14.56
N ILE A 71 -12.94 34.28 -14.66
CA ILE A 71 -12.91 33.38 -15.81
C ILE A 71 -14.25 32.64 -15.80
N SER A 72 -14.95 32.66 -16.93
CA SER A 72 -16.18 31.89 -17.13
C SER A 72 -15.90 30.41 -16.80
N LYS A 73 -16.44 29.93 -15.68
CA LYS A 73 -16.29 28.54 -15.23
C LYS A 73 -17.00 27.62 -16.23
N VAL A 74 -16.24 26.97 -17.10
CA VAL A 74 -16.79 25.86 -17.89
C VAL A 74 -16.93 24.70 -16.94
N GLU A 75 -18.16 24.37 -16.55
CA GLU A 75 -18.40 23.24 -15.66
C GLU A 75 -18.00 21.93 -16.34
N LEU A 76 -17.45 21.01 -15.55
CA LEU A 76 -17.09 19.69 -16.01
C LEU A 76 -18.36 18.90 -16.39
N PRO A 77 -18.44 18.28 -17.58
CA PRO A 77 -19.65 17.57 -18.00
C PRO A 77 -20.07 16.47 -17.02
N GLN A 78 -21.37 16.28 -16.82
CA GLN A 78 -21.88 15.24 -15.93
C GLN A 78 -21.44 13.84 -16.39
N GLU A 79 -21.33 13.65 -17.69
CA GLU A 79 -20.88 12.41 -18.32
C GLU A 79 -19.42 12.10 -17.96
N TYR A 80 -18.58 13.13 -17.88
CA TYR A 80 -17.22 12.98 -17.36
C TYR A 80 -17.24 12.57 -15.88
N ARG A 81 -18.08 13.21 -15.06
CA ARG A 81 -18.15 12.87 -13.62
C ARG A 81 -18.52 11.41 -13.40
N VAL A 82 -19.48 10.87 -14.15
CA VAL A 82 -19.85 9.44 -14.10
C VAL A 82 -18.67 8.56 -14.53
N LEU A 83 -17.99 8.93 -15.61
CA LEU A 83 -16.85 8.17 -16.12
C LEU A 83 -15.68 8.17 -15.12
N ALA A 84 -15.37 9.31 -14.51
CA ALA A 84 -14.35 9.45 -13.49
C ALA A 84 -14.73 8.69 -12.21
N ASP A 85 -16.01 8.71 -11.82
CA ASP A 85 -16.55 7.93 -10.71
C ASP A 85 -16.61 6.41 -10.99
N VAL A 86 -16.30 5.98 -12.20
CA VAL A 86 -16.18 4.55 -12.53
C VAL A 86 -14.71 4.16 -12.62
N LEU A 87 -13.89 4.98 -13.28
CA LEU A 87 -12.51 4.63 -13.62
C LEU A 87 -11.48 4.97 -12.54
N THR A 88 -11.74 5.94 -11.66
CA THR A 88 -10.70 6.45 -10.76
C THR A 88 -10.52 5.63 -9.50
N HIS A 89 -9.30 5.65 -8.95
CA HIS A 89 -9.02 5.04 -7.66
C HIS A 89 -9.70 5.84 -6.55
N GLN A 90 -10.24 5.10 -5.57
CA GLN A 90 -10.86 5.68 -4.39
C GLN A 90 -9.90 6.66 -3.68
N ILE A 91 -10.45 7.81 -3.31
CA ILE A 91 -9.80 8.83 -2.51
C ILE A 91 -10.82 9.33 -1.50
N VAL A 92 -10.46 9.31 -0.21
CA VAL A 92 -11.41 9.49 0.90
C VAL A 92 -10.93 10.55 1.90
N PRO A 93 -11.83 11.21 2.64
CA PRO A 93 -11.46 12.21 3.65
C PRO A 93 -10.70 11.65 4.85
N SER A 94 -10.80 10.35 5.13
CA SER A 94 -10.06 9.69 6.20
C SER A 94 -9.80 8.21 5.89
N PRO A 95 -8.71 7.61 6.40
CA PRO A 95 -8.45 6.17 6.23
C PRO A 95 -9.57 5.28 6.79
N ALA A 96 -10.33 5.76 7.79
CA ALA A 96 -11.47 5.04 8.37
C ALA A 96 -12.66 4.95 7.41
N GLU A 97 -12.74 5.85 6.43
CA GLU A 97 -13.76 5.86 5.37
C GLU A 97 -13.35 5.03 4.15
N TRP A 98 -12.21 4.34 4.21
CA TRP A 98 -11.80 3.43 3.15
C TRP A 98 -12.73 2.22 3.09
N GLU A 99 -13.65 2.24 2.13
CA GLU A 99 -14.62 1.17 1.95
C GLU A 99 -13.96 -0.07 1.33
N VAL A 100 -14.00 -1.19 2.06
CA VAL A 100 -13.78 -2.52 1.49
C VAL A 100 -15.14 -3.09 1.13
N VAL A 101 -15.41 -3.24 -0.15
CA VAL A 101 -16.67 -3.87 -0.55
C VAL A 101 -16.64 -5.37 -0.20
N PRO A 102 -17.71 -5.93 0.37
CA PRO A 102 -17.74 -7.36 0.63
C PRO A 102 -17.71 -8.16 -0.68
N LYS A 103 -16.97 -9.28 -0.74
CA LYS A 103 -16.91 -10.18 -1.91
C LYS A 103 -18.28 -10.46 -2.57
N PRO A 104 -19.38 -10.74 -1.81
CA PRO A 104 -20.69 -10.98 -2.42
C PRO A 104 -21.29 -9.76 -3.14
N ALA A 105 -20.90 -8.54 -2.75
CA ALA A 105 -21.40 -7.28 -3.32
C ALA A 105 -20.57 -6.78 -4.51
N VAL A 106 -19.36 -7.33 -4.71
CA VAL A 106 -18.46 -6.93 -5.80
C VAL A 106 -19.11 -7.02 -7.16
N LEU A 107 -19.68 -8.18 -7.50
CA LEU A 107 -20.31 -8.38 -8.81
C LEU A 107 -21.50 -7.45 -9.02
N ALA A 108 -22.29 -7.20 -7.97
CA ALA A 108 -23.43 -6.29 -8.04
C ALA A 108 -22.97 -4.86 -8.34
N GLU A 109 -21.88 -4.42 -7.70
CA GLU A 109 -21.30 -3.10 -7.92
C GLU A 109 -20.66 -2.96 -9.31
N LEU A 110 -19.94 -3.97 -9.79
CA LEU A 110 -19.40 -3.98 -11.15
C LEU A 110 -20.53 -3.87 -12.20
N HIS A 111 -21.62 -4.62 -12.01
CA HIS A 111 -22.78 -4.53 -12.90
C HIS A 111 -23.45 -3.15 -12.83
N ARG A 112 -23.58 -2.55 -11.63
CA ARG A 112 -24.09 -1.18 -11.47
C ARG A 112 -23.27 -0.17 -12.26
N GLN A 113 -21.94 -0.28 -12.21
CA GLN A 113 -21.03 0.59 -12.95
C GLN A 113 -21.13 0.35 -14.46
N LEU A 114 -21.24 -0.91 -14.88
CA LEU A 114 -21.44 -1.26 -16.30
C LEU A 114 -22.74 -0.65 -16.85
N ASP A 115 -23.84 -0.74 -16.08
CA ASP A 115 -25.12 -0.14 -16.45
C ASP A 115 -25.06 1.39 -16.49
N ALA A 116 -24.32 2.03 -15.58
CA ALA A 116 -24.10 3.48 -15.60
C ALA A 116 -23.36 3.91 -16.88
N LEU A 117 -22.36 3.16 -17.33
CA LEU A 117 -21.63 3.42 -18.58
C LEU A 117 -22.49 3.14 -19.82
N ARG A 118 -23.32 2.10 -19.79
CA ARG A 118 -24.19 1.71 -20.91
C ARG A 118 -25.18 2.81 -21.27
N ASN A 119 -25.68 3.52 -20.26
CA ASN A 119 -26.64 4.60 -20.40
C ASN A 119 -25.97 5.97 -20.62
N LEU A 120 -24.64 6.04 -20.63
CA LEU A 120 -23.91 7.27 -20.81
C LEU A 120 -23.95 7.71 -22.28
N SER A 121 -24.50 8.89 -22.55
CA SER A 121 -24.49 9.52 -23.86
C SER A 121 -23.92 10.93 -23.74
N SER A 122 -22.83 11.19 -24.48
CA SER A 122 -22.15 12.49 -24.48
C SER A 122 -22.08 13.05 -25.90
N SER A 123 -22.28 14.37 -26.03
CA SER A 123 -21.97 15.09 -27.27
C SER A 123 -20.46 15.26 -27.51
N ASP A 124 -19.65 15.09 -26.47
CA ASP A 124 -18.19 15.06 -26.58
C ASP A 124 -17.74 13.67 -27.05
N GLN A 125 -17.19 13.61 -28.26
CA GLN A 125 -16.75 12.36 -28.90
C GLN A 125 -15.66 11.64 -28.08
N GLU A 126 -14.84 12.38 -27.34
CA GLU A 126 -13.76 11.81 -26.53
C GLU A 126 -14.34 11.11 -25.30
N ILE A 127 -15.26 11.77 -24.60
CA ILE A 127 -16.00 11.17 -23.47
C ILE A 127 -16.80 9.95 -23.96
N GLN A 128 -17.49 10.06 -25.10
CA GLN A 128 -18.28 8.96 -25.65
C GLN A 128 -17.40 7.75 -26.01
N SER A 129 -16.28 7.99 -26.69
CA SER A 129 -15.32 6.93 -27.05
C SER A 129 -14.72 6.28 -25.81
N MET A 130 -14.38 7.07 -24.79
CA MET A 130 -13.83 6.57 -23.54
C MET A 130 -14.85 5.73 -22.76
N ALA A 131 -16.10 6.18 -22.69
CA ALA A 131 -17.19 5.43 -22.06
C ALA A 131 -17.41 4.07 -22.74
N GLN A 132 -17.42 4.02 -24.07
CA GLN A 132 -17.57 2.77 -24.82
C GLN A 132 -16.39 1.80 -24.60
N ARG A 133 -15.16 2.32 -24.58
CA ARG A 133 -13.96 1.52 -24.28
C ARG A 133 -14.00 0.98 -22.84
N THR A 134 -14.40 1.83 -21.89
CA THR A 134 -14.53 1.47 -20.47
C THR A 134 -15.58 0.39 -20.29
N HIS A 135 -16.76 0.56 -20.90
CA HIS A 135 -17.83 -0.45 -20.86
C HIS A 135 -17.34 -1.80 -21.38
N THR A 136 -16.61 -1.80 -22.50
CA THR A 136 -16.07 -3.03 -23.10
C THR A 136 -15.02 -3.71 -22.21
N ALA A 137 -14.09 -2.93 -21.65
CA ALA A 137 -13.08 -3.44 -20.73
C ALA A 137 -13.72 -4.00 -19.44
N LEU A 138 -14.64 -3.26 -18.84
CA LEU A 138 -15.38 -3.66 -17.64
C LEU A 138 -16.23 -4.91 -17.87
N ALA A 139 -16.95 -5.01 -19.00
CA ALA A 139 -17.71 -6.21 -19.33
C ALA A 139 -16.81 -7.44 -19.47
N THR A 140 -15.61 -7.26 -20.04
CA THR A 140 -14.61 -8.33 -20.16
C THR A 140 -14.08 -8.73 -18.78
N PHE A 141 -13.80 -7.75 -17.91
CA PHE A 141 -13.41 -8.00 -16.52
C PHE A 141 -14.49 -8.78 -15.76
N ILE A 142 -15.75 -8.34 -15.80
CA ILE A 142 -16.89 -9.01 -15.15
C ILE A 142 -16.99 -10.46 -15.61
N LYS A 143 -16.94 -10.69 -16.93
CA LYS A 143 -16.99 -12.05 -17.49
C LYS A 143 -15.89 -12.94 -16.91
N HIS A 144 -14.64 -12.48 -16.89
CA HIS A 144 -13.53 -13.25 -16.34
C HIS A 144 -13.65 -13.42 -14.81
N PHE A 145 -14.28 -12.48 -14.13
CA PHE A 145 -14.52 -12.56 -12.69
C PHE A 145 -15.56 -13.62 -12.36
N GLU A 146 -16.65 -13.69 -13.13
CA GLU A 146 -17.65 -14.75 -13.04
C GLU A 146 -17.07 -16.13 -13.37
N GLU A 147 -16.26 -16.22 -14.43
CA GLU A 147 -15.53 -17.44 -14.79
C GLU A 147 -14.60 -17.89 -13.65
N PHE A 148 -13.88 -16.95 -13.03
CA PHE A 148 -13.01 -17.24 -11.89
C PHE A 148 -13.80 -17.73 -10.67
N GLN A 149 -14.95 -17.10 -10.35
CA GLN A 149 -15.81 -17.52 -9.24
C GLN A 149 -16.51 -18.86 -9.48
N ALA A 150 -16.79 -19.22 -10.74
CA ALA A 150 -17.39 -20.50 -11.08
C ALA A 150 -16.42 -21.69 -10.96
N LEU A 151 -15.12 -21.43 -10.77
CA LEU A 151 -14.14 -22.50 -10.58
C LEU A 151 -14.35 -23.18 -9.21
N PRO A 152 -14.25 -24.52 -9.14
CA PRO A 152 -14.51 -25.25 -7.90
C PRO A 152 -13.67 -24.75 -6.72
N ASP A 153 -14.31 -24.66 -5.55
CA ASP A 153 -13.62 -24.40 -4.29
C ASP A 153 -12.67 -25.57 -3.94
N PRO A 154 -11.60 -25.30 -3.17
CA PRO A 154 -10.69 -26.34 -2.70
C PRO A 154 -11.41 -27.33 -1.80
N THR A 155 -11.29 -28.63 -2.08
CA THR A 155 -11.99 -29.70 -1.35
C THR A 155 -11.13 -30.35 -0.26
N SER A 156 -9.86 -29.95 -0.12
CA SER A 156 -8.91 -30.48 0.87
C SER A 156 -8.02 -29.38 1.47
N THR A 157 -7.31 -29.68 2.57
CA THR A 157 -6.42 -28.71 3.25
C THR A 157 -5.17 -28.37 2.42
N SER A 158 -4.63 -29.34 1.67
CA SER A 158 -3.54 -29.08 0.70
C SER A 158 -4.03 -28.25 -0.47
N ASP A 159 -5.26 -28.47 -0.92
CA ASP A 159 -5.93 -27.63 -1.90
C ASP A 159 -6.19 -26.22 -1.39
N LEU A 160 -6.56 -26.05 -0.11
CA LEU A 160 -6.75 -24.75 0.53
C LEU A 160 -5.46 -23.94 0.60
N MET A 161 -4.29 -24.58 0.76
CA MET A 161 -3.00 -23.87 0.77
C MET A 161 -2.61 -23.41 -0.63
N LEU A 162 -2.74 -24.28 -1.65
CA LEU A 162 -2.50 -23.92 -3.05
C LEU A 162 -3.51 -22.88 -3.56
N ASP A 163 -4.75 -22.97 -3.09
CA ASP A 163 -5.80 -22.01 -3.40
C ASP A 163 -5.66 -20.72 -2.61
N SER A 164 -5.13 -20.74 -1.38
CA SER A 164 -4.77 -19.53 -0.64
C SER A 164 -3.53 -18.83 -1.23
N PHE A 165 -2.74 -19.55 -2.04
CA PHE A 165 -1.65 -18.98 -2.82
C PHE A 165 -2.16 -18.35 -4.12
N VAL A 166 -3.06 -19.01 -4.86
CA VAL A 166 -3.68 -18.42 -6.07
C VAL A 166 -4.71 -17.34 -5.70
N SER A 167 -5.42 -17.52 -4.59
CA SER A 167 -6.22 -16.48 -3.96
C SER A 167 -5.33 -15.46 -3.26
N GLY A 168 -4.10 -15.81 -2.87
CA GLY A 168 -3.04 -14.91 -2.36
C GLY A 168 -2.47 -14.01 -3.45
N PHE A 169 -2.33 -14.57 -4.65
CA PHE A 169 -2.03 -13.87 -5.90
C PHE A 169 -3.14 -12.87 -6.27
N VAL A 170 -4.39 -13.22 -5.99
CA VAL A 170 -5.50 -12.26 -6.01
C VAL A 170 -5.34 -11.30 -4.81
N SER A 171 -5.09 -11.80 -3.59
CA SER A 171 -5.07 -11.08 -2.29
C SER A 171 -3.84 -10.18 -2.00
N GLY A 172 -2.92 -10.00 -2.95
CA GLY A 172 -1.72 -9.18 -2.76
C GLY A 172 -0.61 -9.81 -1.88
N PHE A 173 -0.59 -11.14 -1.73
CA PHE A 173 0.46 -11.85 -1.00
C PHE A 173 1.64 -12.19 -1.93
N THR A 174 2.82 -11.62 -1.68
CA THR A 174 4.07 -11.86 -2.43
C THR A 174 4.77 -13.16 -2.02
N GLY A 175 4.01 -14.24 -1.84
CA GLY A 175 4.55 -15.54 -1.45
C GLY A 175 5.34 -16.17 -2.61
N ASP A 176 6.54 -16.66 -2.32
CA ASP A 176 7.37 -17.39 -3.28
C ASP A 176 6.75 -18.78 -3.54
N LEU A 177 6.40 -19.07 -4.80
CA LEU A 177 5.78 -20.35 -5.22
C LEU A 177 6.68 -21.57 -4.87
N GLU A 178 7.98 -21.35 -4.65
CA GLU A 178 8.94 -22.41 -4.36
C GLU A 178 8.83 -23.02 -2.97
N LEU A 179 8.37 -22.26 -1.97
CA LEU A 179 8.29 -22.74 -0.57
C LEU A 179 7.18 -23.78 -0.33
N VAL A 180 6.14 -23.81 -1.19
CA VAL A 180 5.01 -24.77 -1.06
C VAL A 180 5.24 -26.04 -1.88
N LYS A 181 6.23 -26.07 -2.79
CA LYS A 181 6.53 -27.24 -3.65
C LYS A 181 7.01 -28.47 -2.87
N GLY A 182 7.43 -28.32 -1.61
CA GLY A 182 8.17 -29.36 -0.87
C GLY A 182 7.37 -30.39 -0.09
N SER A 183 6.07 -30.19 0.20
CA SER A 183 5.46 -30.88 1.36
C SER A 183 4.09 -31.52 1.17
N PHE A 184 3.49 -31.51 -0.03
CA PHE A 184 2.12 -32.03 -0.22
C PHE A 184 1.96 -32.91 -1.45
N GLU A 185 1.18 -33.98 -1.31
CA GLU A 185 0.79 -34.86 -2.42
C GLU A 185 -0.07 -34.08 -3.42
N ARG A 186 0.50 -33.76 -4.59
CA ARG A 186 -0.21 -33.12 -5.69
C ARG A 186 -0.94 -34.18 -6.50
N THR A 187 -2.24 -34.00 -6.69
CA THR A 187 -3.02 -34.82 -7.62
C THR A 187 -3.09 -34.13 -8.98
N ALA A 188 -3.28 -34.90 -10.05
CA ALA A 188 -3.51 -34.32 -11.38
C ALA A 188 -4.75 -33.39 -11.40
N ALA A 189 -5.74 -33.67 -10.56
CA ALA A 189 -6.94 -32.84 -10.40
C ALA A 189 -6.63 -31.50 -9.71
N SER A 190 -5.84 -31.49 -8.63
CA SER A 190 -5.42 -30.27 -7.93
C SER A 190 -4.58 -29.37 -8.84
N ASP A 191 -3.70 -29.97 -9.66
CA ASP A 191 -2.85 -29.24 -10.59
C ASP A 191 -3.63 -28.63 -11.75
N SER A 192 -4.58 -29.37 -12.31
CA SER A 192 -5.48 -28.87 -13.35
C SER A 192 -6.33 -27.70 -12.84
N ARG A 193 -6.86 -27.79 -11.61
CA ARG A 193 -7.64 -26.72 -10.98
C ARG A 193 -6.79 -25.47 -10.71
N ALA A 194 -5.58 -25.63 -10.16
CA ALA A 194 -4.67 -24.52 -9.92
C ALA A 194 -4.28 -23.82 -11.22
N ALA A 195 -3.99 -24.57 -12.29
CA ALA A 195 -3.71 -24.01 -13.60
C ALA A 195 -4.92 -23.26 -14.20
N ALA A 196 -6.15 -23.76 -13.97
CA ALA A 196 -7.37 -23.07 -14.41
C ALA A 196 -7.58 -21.75 -13.66
N LYS A 197 -7.45 -21.74 -12.33
CA LYS A 197 -7.55 -20.51 -11.52
C LYS A 197 -6.47 -19.51 -11.87
N GLN A 198 -5.23 -19.95 -12.04
CA GLN A 198 -4.12 -19.10 -12.48
C GLN A 198 -4.40 -18.45 -13.85
N ARG A 199 -4.87 -19.21 -14.84
CA ARG A 199 -5.24 -18.66 -16.16
C ARG A 199 -6.37 -17.62 -16.06
N ALA A 200 -7.40 -17.91 -15.29
CA ALA A 200 -8.52 -16.99 -15.08
C ALA A 200 -8.07 -15.71 -14.36
N ALA A 201 -7.19 -15.84 -13.35
CA ALA A 201 -6.64 -14.70 -12.64
C ALA A 201 -5.74 -13.83 -13.56
N ILE A 202 -4.91 -14.43 -14.42
CA ILE A 202 -4.14 -13.69 -15.44
C ILE A 202 -5.07 -12.92 -16.39
N ALA A 203 -6.15 -13.56 -16.85
CA ALA A 203 -7.13 -12.91 -17.73
C ALA A 203 -7.82 -11.70 -17.07
N LEU A 204 -8.16 -11.81 -15.78
CA LEU A 204 -8.66 -10.71 -14.97
C LEU A 204 -7.70 -9.53 -14.93
N CYS A 205 -6.43 -9.80 -14.64
CA CYS A 205 -5.39 -8.77 -14.56
C CYS A 205 -5.24 -8.02 -15.88
N HIS A 206 -5.25 -8.73 -17.01
CA HIS A 206 -5.17 -8.11 -18.32
C HIS A 206 -6.38 -7.23 -18.63
N ALA A 207 -7.59 -7.64 -18.27
CA ALA A 207 -8.80 -6.83 -18.43
C ALA A 207 -8.77 -5.57 -17.55
N GLU A 208 -8.26 -5.67 -16.32
CA GLU A 208 -8.04 -4.53 -15.43
C GLU A 208 -7.01 -3.54 -16.00
N GLN A 209 -5.89 -4.03 -16.54
CA GLN A 209 -4.87 -3.16 -17.16
C GLN A 209 -5.45 -2.33 -18.32
N GLN A 210 -6.46 -2.83 -19.03
CA GLN A 210 -7.17 -2.03 -20.03
C GLN A 210 -7.95 -0.87 -19.38
N CYS A 211 -8.60 -1.10 -18.23
CA CYS A 211 -9.27 -0.04 -17.47
C CYS A 211 -8.27 1.01 -16.96
N VAL A 212 -7.14 0.58 -16.40
CA VAL A 212 -6.06 1.50 -15.95
C VAL A 212 -5.51 2.34 -17.11
N ALA A 213 -5.26 1.72 -18.28
CA ALA A 213 -4.80 2.44 -19.45
C ALA A 213 -5.82 3.49 -19.94
N ILE A 214 -7.11 3.21 -19.81
CA ILE A 214 -8.18 4.17 -20.13
C ILE A 214 -8.24 5.27 -19.07
N GLN A 215 -8.17 4.92 -17.78
CA GLN A 215 -8.17 5.87 -16.66
C GLN A 215 -7.10 6.95 -16.79
N LEU A 216 -5.88 6.59 -17.21
CA LEU A 216 -4.79 7.56 -17.41
C LEU A 216 -5.12 8.64 -18.45
N THR A 217 -6.08 8.41 -19.34
CA THR A 217 -6.51 9.39 -20.34
C THR A 217 -7.57 10.37 -19.84
N LEU A 218 -8.12 10.17 -18.63
CA LEU A 218 -9.07 11.12 -18.00
C LEU A 218 -8.49 12.51 -17.80
N SER A 219 -7.18 12.61 -17.51
CA SER A 219 -6.48 13.87 -17.33
C SER A 219 -6.58 14.77 -18.57
N ARG A 220 -6.52 14.18 -19.77
CA ARG A 220 -6.58 14.92 -21.03
C ARG A 220 -7.96 15.56 -21.23
N ILE A 221 -9.02 14.87 -20.84
CA ILE A 221 -10.37 15.45 -20.88
C ILE A 221 -10.50 16.54 -19.81
N ALA A 222 -10.06 16.27 -18.56
CA ALA A 222 -10.14 17.24 -17.47
C ALA A 222 -9.46 18.57 -17.81
N GLU A 223 -8.27 18.50 -18.42
CA GLU A 223 -7.48 19.68 -18.82
C GLU A 223 -8.26 20.64 -19.73
N ARG A 224 -9.15 20.14 -20.59
CA ARG A 224 -9.96 20.96 -21.51
C ARG A 224 -11.00 21.83 -20.79
N PHE A 225 -11.40 21.44 -19.59
CA PHE A 225 -12.40 22.12 -18.76
C PHE A 225 -11.79 22.81 -17.53
N ALA A 226 -10.47 22.76 -17.40
CA ALA A 226 -9.78 23.24 -16.22
C ALA A 226 -9.49 24.75 -16.29
N ALA A 227 -9.34 25.38 -15.13
CA ALA A 227 -8.78 26.72 -15.06
C ALA A 227 -7.34 26.75 -15.63
N PRO A 228 -6.82 27.94 -16.03
CA PRO A 228 -5.42 28.06 -16.40
C PRO A 228 -4.48 27.55 -15.31
N VAL A 229 -3.40 26.88 -15.72
CA VAL A 229 -2.40 26.36 -14.77
C VAL A 229 -1.70 27.52 -14.07
N THR A 230 -1.72 27.48 -12.74
CA THR A 230 -1.04 28.44 -11.86
C THR A 230 -0.03 27.71 -10.98
N ALA A 231 0.93 28.46 -10.42
CA ALA A 231 1.89 27.90 -9.48
C ALA A 231 1.17 27.45 -8.19
N ALA A 232 1.52 26.27 -7.67
CA ALA A 232 0.90 25.71 -6.48
C ALA A 232 1.17 26.54 -5.20
N GLY A 233 2.35 27.18 -5.13
CA GLY A 233 2.84 27.79 -3.89
C GLY A 233 2.89 26.75 -2.75
N ASP A 234 2.51 27.17 -1.56
CA ASP A 234 2.42 26.30 -0.37
C ASP A 234 1.00 25.73 -0.14
N ARG A 235 0.10 25.87 -1.12
CA ARG A 235 -1.31 25.46 -0.98
C ARG A 235 -1.42 23.96 -0.77
N PHE A 236 -0.70 23.16 -1.55
CA PHE A 236 -0.81 21.71 -1.50
C PHE A 236 0.34 21.10 -0.75
N LYS A 237 0.03 20.10 0.09
CA LYS A 237 1.03 19.24 0.73
C LYS A 237 0.75 17.80 0.36
N ILE A 238 1.81 17.01 0.29
CA ILE A 238 1.73 15.56 0.12
C ILE A 238 2.40 14.95 1.33
N ASP A 239 1.76 13.94 1.89
CA ASP A 239 2.35 13.04 2.85
C ASP A 239 2.31 11.64 2.27
N ILE A 240 3.43 10.92 2.36
CA ILE A 240 3.55 9.56 1.84
C ILE A 240 3.91 8.71 3.03
N ASP A 241 2.94 7.94 3.53
CA ASP A 241 3.23 6.89 4.48
C ASP A 241 3.77 5.71 3.69
N ASP A 242 5.09 5.69 3.49
CA ASP A 242 5.79 4.56 2.87
C ASP A 242 6.21 3.59 3.98
N PRO A 243 5.40 2.55 4.28
CA PRO A 243 5.78 1.57 5.26
C PRO A 243 7.13 0.95 4.92
N TRP A 244 7.92 0.77 5.98
CA TRP A 244 9.34 0.54 5.85
C TRP A 244 9.68 -0.74 5.07
N GLY A 245 10.18 -0.56 3.84
CA GLY A 245 10.66 -1.65 2.99
C GLY A 245 9.64 -2.18 1.98
N ALA A 246 10.06 -3.18 1.18
CA ALA A 246 9.32 -3.62 -0.01
C ALA A 246 8.04 -4.43 0.24
N HIS A 247 7.65 -4.68 1.51
CA HIS A 247 6.66 -5.72 1.84
C HIS A 247 5.41 -5.27 2.55
N ALA A 248 5.28 -3.99 2.91
CA ALA A 248 3.98 -3.55 3.33
C ALA A 248 3.09 -3.37 2.08
N PRO A 249 1.96 -4.08 2.01
CA PRO A 249 1.22 -4.28 0.77
C PRO A 249 0.61 -2.99 0.19
N LYS A 250 0.59 -1.92 1.00
CA LYS A 250 -0.23 -0.74 0.81
C LYS A 250 0.51 0.49 1.33
N LYS A 251 0.59 1.54 0.52
CA LYS A 251 1.13 2.84 0.89
C LYS A 251 0.01 3.86 0.92
N TRP A 252 -0.09 4.65 1.98
CA TRP A 252 -1.02 5.77 1.98
C TRP A 252 -0.34 6.96 1.34
N ILE A 253 -1.05 7.55 0.37
CA ILE A 253 -0.66 8.85 -0.18
C ILE A 253 -1.76 9.82 0.17
N CYS A 254 -1.37 10.84 0.92
CA CYS A 254 -2.24 11.83 1.49
C CYS A 254 -2.01 13.16 0.79
N PHE A 255 -3.08 13.85 0.42
CA PHE A 255 -3.05 15.14 -0.24
C PHE A 255 -3.78 16.16 0.61
N HIS A 256 -3.17 17.30 0.88
CA HIS A 256 -3.77 18.40 1.63
C HIS A 256 -4.11 19.57 0.70
N ASN A 257 -5.32 20.13 0.80
CA ASN A 257 -5.69 21.40 0.18
C ASN A 257 -5.68 22.51 1.25
N GLY A 258 -4.65 23.34 1.30
CA GLY A 258 -4.53 24.48 2.21
C GLY A 258 -5.11 25.79 1.70
N GLY A 259 -5.91 25.76 0.64
CA GLY A 259 -6.59 26.93 0.08
C GLY A 259 -8.10 26.80 0.16
N ASP A 260 -8.81 27.50 -0.72
CA ASP A 260 -10.28 27.44 -0.81
C ASP A 260 -10.81 26.06 -1.22
N ASP A 261 -12.12 25.84 -1.04
CA ASP A 261 -12.82 24.65 -1.53
C ASP A 261 -12.61 24.49 -3.05
N LEU A 262 -12.42 23.24 -3.48
CA LEU A 262 -12.37 22.87 -4.89
C LEU A 262 -13.43 21.84 -5.21
N ARG A 263 -13.89 21.83 -6.47
CA ARG A 263 -14.86 20.87 -6.97
C ARG A 263 -14.34 20.21 -8.23
N ASP A 264 -14.87 19.02 -8.50
CA ASP A 264 -14.60 18.27 -9.73
C ASP A 264 -13.10 18.21 -10.06
N CYS A 265 -12.30 17.84 -9.06
CA CYS A 265 -10.86 17.80 -9.15
C CYS A 265 -10.40 16.46 -9.73
N THR A 266 -9.70 16.51 -10.86
CA THR A 266 -8.95 15.37 -11.37
C THR A 266 -7.50 15.53 -10.96
N LEU A 267 -7.00 14.58 -10.16
CA LEU A 267 -5.61 14.52 -9.74
C LEU A 267 -4.90 13.42 -10.50
N GLN A 268 -3.81 13.74 -11.18
CA GLN A 268 -2.87 12.75 -11.67
C GLN A 268 -1.60 12.80 -10.82
N VAL A 269 -1.21 11.64 -10.31
CA VAL A 269 -0.05 11.46 -9.42
C VAL A 269 0.91 10.50 -10.09
N GLN A 270 2.12 10.98 -10.39
CA GLN A 270 3.19 10.17 -10.94
C GLN A 270 4.28 9.98 -9.88
N LEU A 271 4.49 8.74 -9.48
CA LEU A 271 5.53 8.33 -8.54
C LEU A 271 6.78 7.87 -9.30
N THR A 272 7.92 8.37 -8.86
CA THR A 272 9.24 7.92 -9.32
C THR A 272 9.96 7.27 -8.16
N GLY A 273 10.39 6.03 -8.34
CA GLY A 273 11.12 5.25 -7.36
C GLY A 273 12.61 5.19 -7.68
N GLN A 274 13.38 4.56 -6.80
CA GLN A 274 14.82 4.38 -7.01
C GLN A 274 15.14 3.49 -8.21
N ASN A 275 14.30 2.48 -8.44
CA ASN A 275 14.46 1.51 -9.52
C ASN A 275 13.14 1.31 -10.26
N GLY A 276 13.23 0.99 -11.55
CA GLY A 276 12.07 0.67 -12.39
C GLY A 276 11.36 1.89 -13.00
N PRO A 277 10.31 1.65 -13.81
CA PRO A 277 9.55 2.71 -14.45
C PRO A 277 8.67 3.47 -13.45
N PRO A 278 8.37 4.76 -13.70
CA PRO A 278 7.44 5.52 -12.88
C PRO A 278 6.01 4.93 -12.96
N ARG A 279 5.21 5.16 -11.92
CA ARG A 279 3.80 4.76 -11.86
C ARG A 279 2.89 5.97 -11.78
N SER A 280 1.86 5.99 -12.63
CA SER A 280 0.88 7.07 -12.70
C SER A 280 -0.48 6.57 -12.23
N ASN A 281 -1.17 7.39 -11.44
CA ASN A 281 -2.49 7.12 -10.91
C ASN A 281 -3.38 8.34 -11.11
N VAL A 282 -4.68 8.12 -11.33
CA VAL A 282 -5.65 9.21 -11.46
C VAL A 282 -6.75 9.06 -10.42
N HIS A 283 -7.02 10.13 -9.68
CA HIS A 283 -8.10 10.25 -8.71
C HIS A 283 -9.09 11.31 -9.17
N PHE A 284 -10.34 11.14 -8.79
CA PHE A 284 -11.37 12.15 -8.96
C PHE A 284 -11.99 12.51 -7.61
N ILE A 285 -11.95 13.79 -7.26
CA ILE A 285 -12.52 14.32 -6.03
C ILE A 285 -13.67 15.27 -6.42
N LYS A 286 -14.91 14.82 -6.18
CA LYS A 286 -16.12 15.62 -6.45
C LYS A 286 -16.12 16.95 -5.68
N HIS A 287 -15.68 16.90 -4.42
CA HIS A 287 -15.55 18.06 -3.55
C HIS A 287 -14.36 17.89 -2.61
N TRP A 288 -13.43 18.84 -2.65
CA TRP A 288 -12.28 18.91 -1.77
C TRP A 288 -12.40 20.15 -0.88
N PRO A 289 -12.81 19.99 0.38
CA PRO A 289 -12.93 21.10 1.29
C PRO A 289 -11.59 21.82 1.53
N ALA A 290 -11.68 23.08 1.94
CA ALA A 290 -10.56 23.89 2.39
C ALA A 290 -9.94 23.30 3.66
N ASN A 291 -8.61 23.30 3.71
CA ASN A 291 -7.79 22.85 4.84
C ASN A 291 -8.05 21.39 5.26
N THR A 292 -8.36 20.52 4.30
CA THR A 292 -8.57 19.09 4.58
C THR A 292 -7.60 18.19 3.82
N TRP A 293 -7.33 17.05 4.43
CA TRP A 293 -6.61 15.93 3.83
C TRP A 293 -7.57 15.03 3.05
N MET A 294 -7.02 14.40 2.02
CA MET A 294 -7.64 13.33 1.25
C MET A 294 -6.63 12.19 1.12
N TYR A 295 -7.10 10.96 1.27
CA TYR A 295 -6.28 9.77 1.45
C TYR A 295 -6.55 8.79 0.32
N SER A 296 -5.49 8.29 -0.31
CA SER A 296 -5.57 7.21 -1.27
C SER A 296 -4.61 6.09 -0.89
N LEU A 297 -5.04 4.86 -1.15
CA LEU A 297 -4.24 3.66 -0.95
C LEU A 297 -3.58 3.26 -2.26
N TYR A 298 -2.27 3.06 -2.26
CA TYR A 298 -1.49 2.65 -3.43
C TYR A 298 -0.89 1.27 -3.19
N GLN A 299 -1.17 0.33 -4.08
CA GLN A 299 -0.69 -1.04 -3.97
C GLN A 299 0.57 -1.31 -4.80
N VAL A 300 1.43 -2.21 -4.28
CA VAL A 300 2.69 -2.60 -4.93
C VAL A 300 2.49 -3.38 -6.23
N GLY A 301 1.29 -3.93 -6.43
CA GLY A 301 0.96 -4.84 -7.53
C GLY A 301 1.59 -6.21 -7.32
N PHE A 302 1.58 -7.03 -8.37
CA PHE A 302 2.09 -8.40 -8.30
C PHE A 302 2.74 -8.82 -9.61
N GLN A 303 3.68 -9.76 -9.49
CA GLN A 303 4.34 -10.36 -10.64
C GLN A 303 3.57 -11.58 -11.11
N LEU A 304 3.21 -11.58 -12.40
CA LEU A 304 2.67 -12.73 -13.09
C LEU A 304 3.77 -13.79 -13.31
N PRO A 305 3.40 -15.07 -13.50
CA PRO A 305 4.35 -16.15 -13.74
C PRO A 305 5.21 -16.01 -15.02
N ASP A 306 4.79 -15.15 -15.96
CA ASP A 306 5.57 -14.79 -17.15
C ASP A 306 6.60 -13.67 -16.88
N GLY A 307 6.69 -13.20 -15.64
CA GLY A 307 7.61 -12.16 -15.18
C GLY A 307 7.05 -10.74 -15.31
N SER A 308 5.89 -10.53 -15.92
CA SER A 308 5.27 -9.21 -16.04
C SER A 308 4.68 -8.74 -14.70
N TYR A 309 4.72 -7.44 -14.43
CA TYR A 309 4.08 -6.85 -13.24
C TYR A 309 2.76 -6.20 -13.63
N VAL A 310 1.70 -6.52 -12.89
CA VAL A 310 0.35 -5.96 -13.07
C VAL A 310 -0.13 -5.30 -11.78
N ASP A 311 -1.10 -4.42 -11.94
CA ASP A 311 -1.83 -3.74 -10.85
C ASP A 311 -0.94 -2.94 -9.87
N SER A 312 0.24 -2.55 -10.32
CA SER A 312 1.21 -1.79 -9.54
C SER A 312 0.88 -0.30 -9.62
N GLN A 313 0.39 0.27 -8.53
CA GLN A 313 0.08 1.70 -8.37
C GLN A 313 1.25 2.46 -7.73
N THR A 314 2.12 1.78 -6.97
CA THR A 314 3.32 2.38 -6.38
C THR A 314 4.61 1.86 -7.01
N VAL A 315 5.69 2.58 -6.73
CA VAL A 315 7.08 2.20 -7.00
C VAL A 315 7.77 1.74 -5.71
N SER A 316 8.83 0.95 -5.87
CA SER A 316 9.76 0.61 -4.78
C SER A 316 10.63 1.81 -4.44
N SER A 317 10.85 2.05 -3.13
CA SER A 317 11.65 3.17 -2.61
C SER A 317 11.29 4.50 -3.29
N ILE A 318 10.12 5.05 -2.95
CA ILE A 318 9.63 6.30 -3.56
C ILE A 318 10.70 7.40 -3.38
N GLN A 319 11.00 8.13 -4.45
CA GLN A 319 11.92 9.26 -4.42
C GLN A 319 11.16 10.59 -4.53
N SER A 320 10.13 10.61 -5.37
CA SER A 320 9.33 11.81 -5.60
C SER A 320 7.94 11.49 -6.12
N ALA A 321 7.01 12.41 -5.90
CA ALA A 321 5.69 12.45 -6.51
C ALA A 321 5.55 13.74 -7.34
N GLU A 322 5.18 13.62 -8.61
CA GLU A 322 4.71 14.73 -9.43
C GLU A 322 3.19 14.70 -9.46
N VAL A 323 2.55 15.82 -9.10
CA VAL A 323 1.09 15.92 -9.05
C VAL A 323 0.62 17.01 -9.99
N LYS A 324 -0.35 16.65 -10.83
CA LYS A 324 -1.11 17.56 -11.68
C LYS A 324 -2.56 17.56 -11.20
N LEU A 325 -3.11 18.75 -11.01
CA LEU A 325 -4.48 18.98 -10.55
C LEU A 325 -5.20 19.82 -11.59
N TRP A 326 -6.36 19.34 -12.03
CA TRP A 326 -7.28 20.06 -12.89
C TRP A 326 -8.63 20.20 -12.19
N SER A 327 -9.11 21.43 -12.07
CA SER A 327 -10.47 21.75 -11.64
C SER A 327 -10.95 23.01 -12.37
N PRO A 328 -12.27 23.20 -12.54
CA PRO A 328 -12.82 24.42 -13.14
C PRO A 328 -12.44 25.71 -12.37
N GLU A 329 -12.16 25.61 -11.08
CA GLU A 329 -11.78 26.74 -10.23
C GLU A 329 -10.27 26.97 -10.17
N TYR A 330 -9.48 25.91 -10.29
CA TYR A 330 -8.04 25.98 -10.06
C TYR A 330 -7.30 24.81 -10.72
N SER A 331 -6.17 25.11 -11.35
CA SER A 331 -5.27 24.08 -11.89
C SER A 331 -3.83 24.37 -11.49
N THR A 332 -3.08 23.31 -11.22
CA THR A 332 -1.67 23.42 -10.88
C THR A 332 -0.89 22.14 -11.18
N GLN A 333 0.44 22.27 -11.14
CA GLN A 333 1.38 21.17 -11.16
C GLN A 333 2.46 21.45 -10.13
N PHE A 334 2.79 20.45 -9.32
CA PHE A 334 3.85 20.55 -8.33
C PHE A 334 4.54 19.21 -8.13
N ARG A 335 5.74 19.27 -7.55
CA ARG A 335 6.58 18.11 -7.26
C ARG A 335 6.89 18.08 -5.78
N TYR A 336 6.78 16.89 -5.21
CA TYR A 336 7.16 16.58 -3.84
C TYR A 336 8.35 15.60 -3.88
N ASP A 337 9.48 16.01 -3.31
CA ASP A 337 10.63 15.13 -3.13
C ASP A 337 10.51 14.45 -1.77
N TYR A 338 10.35 13.13 -1.77
CA TYR A 338 10.13 12.33 -0.56
C TYR A 338 11.45 11.90 0.13
N GLN A 339 12.58 11.98 -0.60
CA GLN A 339 13.89 11.65 -0.05
C GLN A 339 14.30 12.62 1.09
N GLY A 340 15.11 12.12 2.02
CA GLY A 340 15.64 12.92 3.13
C GLY A 340 14.70 12.96 4.32
N ALA A 341 14.34 14.16 4.79
CA ALA A 341 13.68 14.37 6.08
C ALA A 341 12.32 13.65 6.20
N GLY A 342 11.48 13.67 5.15
CA GLY A 342 10.18 12.99 5.16
C GLY A 342 10.31 11.47 5.34
N ARG A 343 11.17 10.83 4.54
CA ARG A 343 11.50 9.41 4.70
C ARG A 343 12.14 9.09 6.07
N ASP A 344 13.00 9.97 6.58
CA ASP A 344 13.61 9.78 7.91
C ASP A 344 12.57 9.85 9.03
N GLU A 345 11.58 10.74 8.94
CA GLU A 345 10.47 10.82 9.89
C GLU A 345 9.63 9.53 9.88
N ASP A 346 9.33 9.00 8.70
CA ASP A 346 8.64 7.74 8.53
C ASP A 346 9.42 6.57 9.13
N VAL A 347 10.70 6.42 8.78
CA VAL A 347 11.55 5.36 9.34
C VAL A 347 11.64 5.48 10.88
N LYS A 348 11.74 6.69 11.43
CA LYS A 348 11.72 6.90 12.90
C LYS A 348 10.38 6.49 13.50
N ARG A 349 9.27 6.85 12.87
CA ARG A 349 7.92 6.49 13.32
C ARG A 349 7.74 4.98 13.35
N PHE A 350 8.12 4.26 12.29
CA PHE A 350 8.10 2.80 12.26
C PHE A 350 9.09 2.18 13.25
N GLY A 351 10.29 2.72 13.34
CA GLY A 351 11.34 2.28 14.26
C GLY A 351 10.99 2.50 15.74
N SER A 352 10.03 3.36 16.08
CA SER A 352 9.64 3.61 17.48
C SER A 352 9.04 2.38 18.19
N ALA A 353 8.44 1.46 17.42
CA ALA A 353 7.90 0.20 17.95
C ALA A 353 8.95 -0.91 18.02
N LEU A 354 10.09 -0.74 17.35
CA LEU A 354 11.14 -1.74 17.23
C LEU A 354 11.79 -2.04 18.58
N LYS A 355 11.90 -3.34 18.91
CA LYS A 355 12.60 -3.84 20.09
C LYS A 355 13.56 -4.94 19.66
N ILE A 356 14.79 -4.88 20.16
CA ILE A 356 15.79 -5.92 19.94
C ILE A 356 16.01 -6.68 21.24
N GLN A 357 15.78 -7.98 21.20
CA GLN A 357 16.27 -8.91 22.20
C GLN A 357 17.54 -9.56 21.68
N GLY A 358 18.45 -9.92 22.56
CA GLY A 358 19.64 -10.62 22.12
C GLY A 358 20.43 -11.23 23.27
N LYS A 359 21.29 -12.17 22.90
CA LYS A 359 22.21 -12.85 23.82
C LYS A 359 23.58 -12.96 23.20
N TYR A 360 24.60 -12.87 24.05
CA TYR A 360 25.97 -13.14 23.67
C TYR A 360 26.17 -14.64 23.41
N LEU A 361 26.87 -14.96 22.33
CA LEU A 361 27.32 -16.31 22.02
C LEU A 361 28.82 -16.39 22.35
N PRO A 362 29.24 -17.17 23.37
CA PRO A 362 30.66 -17.32 23.69
C PRO A 362 31.35 -18.27 22.70
N PHE A 363 32.67 -18.09 22.56
CA PHE A 363 33.52 -19.09 21.92
C PHE A 363 33.46 -20.41 22.72
N LYS A 364 33.28 -21.53 22.02
CA LYS A 364 33.40 -22.87 22.59
C LYS A 364 34.26 -23.71 21.66
N GLN A 365 35.35 -24.24 22.21
CA GLN A 365 36.14 -25.24 21.53
C GLN A 365 35.33 -26.55 21.47
N GLY A 366 34.98 -26.99 20.27
CA GLY A 366 34.28 -28.25 20.07
C GLY A 366 35.23 -29.37 19.67
N VAL A 367 34.73 -30.61 19.72
CA VAL A 367 35.49 -31.81 19.35
C VAL A 367 35.65 -31.92 17.82
N LEU A 368 34.69 -31.41 17.04
CA LEU A 368 34.69 -31.46 15.57
C LEU A 368 34.73 -30.07 14.92
N TRP A 369 34.18 -29.03 15.55
CA TRP A 369 34.24 -27.65 15.09
C TRP A 369 34.19 -26.68 16.28
N ASN A 370 34.86 -25.54 16.15
CA ASN A 370 34.77 -24.45 17.13
C ASN A 370 33.53 -23.60 16.85
N THR A 371 32.87 -23.09 17.89
CA THR A 371 31.90 -22.00 17.74
C THR A 371 32.63 -20.67 17.80
N GLN A 372 32.31 -19.75 16.90
CA GLN A 372 32.83 -18.39 16.96
C GLN A 372 32.00 -17.55 17.93
N PRO A 373 32.63 -16.60 18.66
CA PRO A 373 31.88 -15.70 19.51
C PRO A 373 31.03 -14.75 18.64
N GLY A 374 29.96 -14.21 19.22
CA GLY A 374 29.03 -13.37 18.47
C GLY A 374 27.81 -12.97 19.28
N ALA A 375 26.74 -12.64 18.58
CA ALA A 375 25.43 -12.42 19.19
C ALA A 375 24.35 -13.16 18.40
N GLU A 376 23.35 -13.65 19.12
CA GLU A 376 22.06 -14.00 18.53
C GLU A 376 21.08 -12.91 18.90
N LEU A 377 20.41 -12.34 17.91
CA LEU A 377 19.47 -11.25 18.07
C LEU A 377 18.09 -11.72 17.59
N THR A 378 17.04 -11.23 18.25
CA THR A 378 15.64 -11.46 17.87
C THR A 378 14.91 -10.12 17.88
N LEU A 379 14.12 -9.90 16.85
CA LEU A 379 13.42 -8.65 16.63
C LEU A 379 11.96 -8.75 17.07
N HIS A 380 11.43 -7.67 17.67
CA HIS A 380 10.03 -7.55 18.06
C HIS A 380 9.46 -6.16 17.75
N GLY A 381 8.13 -6.08 17.70
CA GLY A 381 7.39 -4.82 17.67
C GLY A 381 7.15 -4.21 16.28
N VAL A 382 7.85 -4.71 15.26
CA VAL A 382 7.51 -4.50 13.85
C VAL A 382 7.37 -5.86 13.18
N GLU A 383 6.54 -5.95 12.14
CA GLU A 383 6.29 -7.21 11.41
C GLU A 383 7.54 -7.71 10.67
N TRP A 384 8.32 -6.79 10.11
CA TRP A 384 9.50 -7.09 9.31
C TRP A 384 10.43 -5.88 9.20
N LEU A 385 11.75 -6.11 9.11
CA LEU A 385 12.73 -5.08 8.72
C LEU A 385 13.25 -5.29 7.30
N PRO A 386 13.46 -4.20 6.54
CA PRO A 386 14.09 -4.26 5.22
C PRO A 386 15.54 -4.67 5.23
N PRO A 387 16.08 -5.09 4.06
CA PRO A 387 17.51 -5.25 3.89
C PRO A 387 18.26 -4.02 4.39
N GLY A 388 19.36 -4.27 5.08
CA GLY A 388 20.10 -3.23 5.78
C GLY A 388 21.40 -3.78 6.35
N LYS A 389 21.96 -3.04 7.29
CA LYS A 389 23.20 -3.41 7.97
C LYS A 389 22.97 -3.48 9.47
N VAL A 390 23.52 -4.53 10.07
CA VAL A 390 23.67 -4.68 11.51
C VAL A 390 25.12 -4.42 11.85
N THR A 391 25.38 -3.43 12.70
CA THR A 391 26.69 -3.20 13.30
C THR A 391 26.62 -3.64 14.76
N LEU A 392 27.49 -4.57 15.15
CA LEU A 392 27.63 -4.97 16.56
C LEU A 392 28.96 -4.48 17.11
N THR A 393 28.88 -3.67 18.15
CA THR A 393 30.04 -3.14 18.86
C THR A 393 30.14 -3.80 20.22
N PHE A 394 31.10 -4.71 20.36
CA PHE A 394 31.37 -5.48 21.56
C PHE A 394 32.26 -4.67 22.50
N ARG A 395 31.78 -4.38 23.71
CA ARG A 395 32.50 -3.58 24.71
C ARG A 395 32.91 -4.44 25.90
N GLY A 396 34.20 -4.42 26.22
CA GLY A 396 34.80 -5.13 27.34
C GLY A 396 35.34 -4.19 28.43
N ASN A 397 35.97 -4.79 29.45
CA ASN A 397 36.66 -4.05 30.49
C ASN A 397 37.81 -3.18 29.92
N ARG A 398 38.14 -2.08 30.62
CA ARG A 398 39.28 -1.20 30.31
C ARG A 398 39.23 -0.57 28.91
N ARG A 399 38.02 -0.21 28.42
CA ARG A 399 37.79 0.43 27.11
C ARG A 399 38.20 -0.44 25.91
N LYS A 400 38.21 -1.77 26.05
CA LYS A 400 38.35 -2.67 24.90
C LYS A 400 37.04 -2.64 24.09
N GLU A 401 37.14 -2.37 22.80
CA GLU A 401 36.00 -2.26 21.90
C GLU A 401 36.37 -2.86 20.55
N LYS A 402 35.49 -3.65 19.96
CA LYS A 402 35.61 -4.12 18.57
C LYS A 402 34.22 -4.14 17.92
N ALA A 403 34.15 -3.70 16.68
CA ALA A 403 32.92 -3.63 15.91
C ALA A 403 33.02 -4.42 14.61
N TRP A 404 31.90 -5.00 14.21
CA TRP A 404 31.75 -5.69 12.93
C TRP A 404 30.40 -5.34 12.33
N ILE A 405 30.32 -5.42 11.00
CA ILE A 405 29.17 -5.04 10.22
C ILE A 405 28.75 -6.24 9.36
N TRP A 406 27.46 -6.52 9.34
CA TRP A 406 26.85 -7.55 8.49
C TRP A 406 25.71 -6.94 7.68
N ASP A 407 25.62 -7.32 6.42
CA ASP A 407 24.41 -7.09 5.64
C ASP A 407 23.34 -8.13 6.02
N HIS A 408 22.07 -7.73 6.02
CA HIS A 408 20.94 -8.65 6.09
C HIS A 408 19.98 -8.42 4.92
N SER A 409 19.34 -9.49 4.44
CA SER A 409 18.40 -9.46 3.31
C SER A 409 16.94 -9.17 3.72
N GLY A 410 16.71 -8.92 5.00
CA GLY A 410 15.39 -8.75 5.60
C GLY A 410 15.28 -9.52 6.93
N TRP A 411 14.43 -9.05 7.84
CA TRP A 411 14.33 -9.60 9.18
C TRP A 411 12.88 -9.63 9.71
N PRO A 412 12.16 -10.74 9.54
CA PRO A 412 10.85 -10.99 10.13
C PRO A 412 10.80 -10.87 11.65
N ASN A 413 9.65 -10.45 12.16
CA ASN A 413 9.33 -10.45 13.59
C ASN A 413 9.53 -11.83 14.21
N GLY A 414 10.21 -11.88 15.36
CA GLY A 414 10.46 -13.10 16.11
C GLY A 414 11.53 -14.01 15.52
N GLU A 415 12.06 -13.73 14.33
CA GLU A 415 13.17 -14.51 13.78
C GLU A 415 14.46 -14.21 14.55
N ALA A 416 15.14 -15.26 15.00
CA ALA A 416 16.47 -15.15 15.58
C ALA A 416 17.54 -15.21 14.49
N LYS A 417 18.41 -14.19 14.42
CA LYS A 417 19.57 -14.18 13.52
C LYS A 417 20.87 -14.18 14.32
N THR A 418 21.85 -14.94 13.83
CA THR A 418 23.16 -15.10 14.46
C THR A 418 24.22 -14.32 13.69
N PHE A 419 25.01 -13.54 14.43
CA PHE A 419 26.10 -12.72 13.92
C PHE A 419 27.40 -13.12 14.61
N THR A 420 28.18 -13.96 13.96
CA THR A 420 29.46 -14.46 14.49
C THR A 420 30.62 -13.58 14.01
N THR A 421 31.53 -13.26 14.92
CA THR A 421 32.78 -12.58 14.59
C THR A 421 33.72 -13.52 13.83
N PRO A 422 34.66 -12.99 13.02
CA PRO A 422 35.72 -13.80 12.42
C PRO A 422 36.56 -14.54 13.48
N GLU A 423 37.16 -15.65 13.07
CA GLU A 423 37.97 -16.49 13.96
C GLU A 423 39.12 -15.72 14.60
N GLY A 424 39.25 -15.85 15.93
CA GLY A 424 40.28 -15.18 16.72
C GLY A 424 40.11 -13.66 16.83
N ALA A 425 39.06 -13.07 16.22
CA ALA A 425 38.94 -11.62 16.13
C ALA A 425 38.42 -10.96 17.42
N LEU A 426 37.60 -11.64 18.23
CA LEU A 426 37.14 -11.14 19.53
C LEU A 426 37.93 -11.77 20.68
N GLU A 427 38.93 -11.05 21.18
CA GLU A 427 39.92 -11.53 22.16
C GLU A 427 39.49 -11.32 23.64
N PHE A 428 38.24 -10.94 23.89
CA PHE A 428 37.73 -10.66 25.22
C PHE A 428 36.26 -11.02 25.34
N VAL A 429 35.83 -11.34 26.56
CA VAL A 429 34.40 -11.50 26.85
C VAL A 429 33.78 -10.10 27.02
N PRO A 430 32.79 -9.74 26.20
CA PRO A 430 32.09 -8.46 26.30
C PRO A 430 31.25 -8.39 27.58
N GLN A 431 31.09 -7.17 28.10
CA GLN A 431 30.10 -6.85 29.14
C GLN A 431 28.82 -6.30 28.52
N GLU A 432 28.96 -5.62 27.40
CA GLU A 432 27.88 -4.98 26.67
C GLU A 432 28.10 -5.16 25.17
N ILE A 433 27.00 -5.18 24.43
CA ILE A 433 26.98 -5.18 22.98
C ILE A 433 26.06 -4.05 22.54
N ASP A 434 26.61 -3.03 21.88
CA ASP A 434 25.77 -2.06 21.19
C ASP A 434 25.35 -2.65 19.85
N VAL A 435 24.06 -2.65 19.59
CA VAL A 435 23.45 -3.06 18.34
C VAL A 435 23.04 -1.79 17.60
N GLU A 436 23.50 -1.65 16.38
CA GLU A 436 23.13 -0.56 15.50
C GLU A 436 22.54 -1.14 14.21
N LEU A 437 21.34 -0.69 13.85
CA LEU A 437 20.68 -1.05 12.59
C LEU A 437 20.64 0.19 11.69
N SER A 438 21.18 0.06 10.49
CA SER A 438 21.15 1.11 9.47
C SER A 438 20.55 0.57 8.18
N PHE A 439 19.92 1.47 7.41
CA PHE A 439 19.09 1.09 6.28
C PHE A 439 19.44 1.94 5.06
N PRO A 440 19.27 1.41 3.84
CA PRO A 440 19.54 2.17 2.63
C PRO A 440 18.73 3.47 2.55
N ASP A 441 19.37 4.51 2.05
CA ASP A 441 18.79 5.82 1.72
C ASP A 441 18.05 6.54 2.88
N THR A 442 18.41 6.25 4.13
CA THR A 442 17.98 7.00 5.31
C THR A 442 19.18 7.31 6.19
N ALA A 443 19.18 8.49 6.82
CA ALA A 443 20.16 8.82 7.85
C ALA A 443 19.75 8.27 9.23
N THR A 444 18.54 7.70 9.35
CA THR A 444 18.03 7.14 10.58
C THR A 444 18.73 5.83 10.91
N VAL A 445 19.25 5.78 12.13
CA VAL A 445 19.94 4.62 12.68
C VAL A 445 19.23 4.23 13.97
N PHE A 446 18.89 2.95 14.12
CA PHE A 446 18.33 2.43 15.35
C PHE A 446 19.46 1.88 16.22
N THR A 447 19.46 2.20 17.51
CA THR A 447 20.49 1.74 18.45
C THR A 447 19.85 1.11 19.68
N GLU A 448 20.40 -0.03 20.12
CA GLU A 448 20.00 -0.72 21.34
C GLU A 448 21.25 -1.24 22.06
N ARG A 449 21.22 -1.28 23.39
CA ARG A 449 22.33 -1.80 24.18
C ARG A 449 21.94 -3.08 24.90
N LEU A 450 22.61 -4.17 24.55
CA LEU A 450 22.43 -5.47 25.20
C LEU A 450 23.43 -5.63 26.34
N LYS A 451 22.93 -6.03 27.51
CA LYS A 451 23.77 -6.45 28.64
C LYS A 451 24.10 -7.93 28.50
N VAL A 452 25.38 -8.26 28.63
CA VAL A 452 25.83 -9.65 28.64
C VAL A 452 25.65 -10.20 30.06
N SER A 453 24.63 -11.02 30.26
CA SER A 453 24.46 -11.78 31.51
C SER A 453 25.60 -12.77 31.65
N LYS A 454 26.27 -12.75 32.81
CA LYS A 454 27.38 -13.65 33.13
C LYS A 454 26.95 -15.11 33.26
#